data_AF-A0A820N208-F1
#
_entry.id   AF-A0A820N208-F1
#
_cell.length_a   1.000
_cell.length_b   1.000
_cell.length_c   1.000
_cell.angle_alpha   90.00
_cell.angle_beta   90.00
_cell.angle_gamma   90.00
#
_symmetry.space_group_name_H-M   'P 1'
#
loop_
_entity.id
_entity.type
_entity.pdbx_description
1 polymer ?
#
loop_
_entity_poly.entity_id
_entity_poly.type
_entity_poly.pdbx_seq_one_letter_code
_entity_poly.pdbx_strand_id
1 'polypeptide(L)'
;MNVITRYLIREHHIPLTATIIREFSQHLEASLHQQYMIPLSYLNIYRTRKEFKLMKSIQHRLQKEKYILRETDKSGIFHIGNSADYEKKTEAYRQKTGAYIELDSNPLWSVFDKVILLLNDLRSKKYILSWQLGKMMPKRETAQLAYLCFIPKPHKAGTPLRPIVSSMNMPTTGISKFLDKIIRS
;
A
#
# COMPACT_ATOMS: atom_id res chain seq x y z
N MET A 1 20.74 33.68 -10.48
CA MET A 1 19.30 33.54 -10.81
C MET A 1 18.69 32.44 -9.93
N ASN A 2 17.76 32.79 -9.04
CA ASN A 2 17.13 31.90 -8.04
C ASN A 2 16.47 30.67 -8.74
N VAL A 3 16.56 29.49 -8.13
CA VAL A 3 15.98 28.23 -8.63
C VAL A 3 14.49 28.38 -8.93
N ILE A 4 13.77 29.13 -8.09
CA ILE A 4 12.35 29.44 -8.24
C ILE A 4 12.10 30.26 -9.51
N THR A 5 12.92 31.28 -9.75
CA THR A 5 12.82 32.11 -10.97
C THR A 5 13.03 31.28 -12.24
N ARG A 6 13.97 30.32 -12.23
CA ARG A 6 14.19 29.42 -13.38
C ARG A 6 13.01 28.48 -13.61
N TYR A 7 12.41 27.95 -12.54
CA TYR A 7 11.22 27.10 -12.63
C TYR A 7 10.03 27.86 -13.25
N LEU A 8 9.74 29.07 -12.77
CA LEU A 8 8.62 29.89 -13.27
C LEU A 8 8.78 30.30 -14.74
N ILE A 9 10.00 30.60 -15.18
CA ILE A 9 10.28 30.92 -16.59
C ILE A 9 10.11 29.67 -17.47
N ARG A 10 10.61 28.53 -17.01
CA ARG A 10 10.65 27.29 -17.80
C ARG A 10 9.28 26.64 -17.94
N GLU A 11 8.53 26.54 -16.84
CA GLU A 11 7.28 25.79 -16.78
C GLU A 11 6.04 26.66 -17.01
N HIS A 12 6.14 27.97 -16.75
CA HIS A 12 5.00 28.90 -16.84
C HIS A 12 5.22 30.06 -17.83
N HIS A 13 6.34 30.08 -18.56
CA HIS A 13 6.65 31.05 -19.63
C HIS A 13 6.48 32.53 -19.26
N ILE A 14 6.70 32.89 -18.00
CA ILE A 14 6.49 34.26 -17.52
C ILE A 14 7.73 35.11 -17.84
N PRO A 15 7.59 36.33 -18.41
CA PRO A 15 8.73 37.18 -18.79
C PRO A 15 9.56 37.67 -17.60
N LEU A 16 10.90 37.58 -17.70
CA LEU A 16 11.87 37.95 -16.65
C LEU A 16 11.73 39.40 -16.15
N THR A 17 11.21 40.30 -16.99
CA THR A 17 11.03 41.73 -16.71
C THR A 17 9.78 42.05 -15.90
N ALA A 18 8.88 41.08 -15.68
CA ALA A 18 7.69 41.28 -14.89
C ALA A 18 8.06 41.42 -13.41
N THR A 19 7.86 42.60 -12.83
CA THR A 19 8.08 42.91 -11.40
C THR A 19 7.41 41.88 -10.49
N ILE A 20 6.28 41.34 -10.94
CA ILE A 20 5.49 40.28 -10.31
C ILE A 20 6.32 39.01 -10.04
N ILE A 21 7.23 38.60 -10.93
CA ILE A 21 8.07 37.40 -10.70
C ILE A 21 9.03 37.63 -9.54
N ARG A 22 9.61 38.83 -9.46
CA ARG A 22 10.57 39.16 -8.40
C ARG A 22 9.86 39.17 -7.04
N GLU A 23 8.71 39.83 -6.96
CA GLU A 23 7.89 39.88 -5.75
C GLU A 23 7.37 38.50 -5.34
N PHE A 24 6.87 37.70 -6.29
CA PHE A 24 6.40 36.34 -6.01
C PHE A 24 7.54 35.43 -5.56
N SER A 25 8.70 35.48 -6.25
CA SER A 25 9.86 34.69 -5.86
C SER A 25 10.36 35.05 -4.47
N GLN A 26 10.37 36.34 -4.11
CA GLN A 26 10.75 36.82 -2.77
C GLN A 26 9.76 36.37 -1.69
N HIS A 27 8.44 36.48 -1.95
CA HIS A 27 7.42 36.00 -1.02
C HIS A 27 7.47 34.49 -0.82
N LEU A 28 7.66 33.73 -1.90
CA LEU A 28 7.78 32.28 -1.82
C LEU A 28 9.03 31.86 -1.06
N GLU A 29 10.17 32.50 -1.35
CA GLU A 29 11.43 32.27 -0.63
C GLU A 29 11.30 32.60 0.86
N ALA A 30 10.68 33.73 1.21
CA ALA A 30 10.40 34.09 2.60
C ALA A 30 9.46 33.07 3.29
N SER A 31 8.41 32.62 2.60
CA SER A 31 7.46 31.62 3.13
C SER A 31 8.13 30.26 3.35
N LEU A 32 8.95 29.81 2.39
CA LEU A 32 9.72 28.56 2.52
C LEU A 32 10.76 28.67 3.63
N HIS A 33 11.44 29.81 3.75
CA HIS A 33 12.39 30.04 4.84
C HIS A 33 11.69 30.03 6.20
N GLN A 34 10.50 30.64 6.31
CA GLN A 34 9.69 30.61 7.52
C GLN A 34 9.21 29.19 7.87
N GLN A 35 8.81 28.39 6.88
CA GLN A 35 8.29 27.04 7.12
C GLN A 35 9.38 26.00 7.39
N TYR A 36 10.53 26.10 6.72
CA TYR A 36 11.53 25.04 6.70
C TYR A 36 12.87 25.42 7.33
N MET A 37 13.18 26.71 7.49
CA MET A 37 14.45 27.19 8.05
C MET A 37 14.30 27.78 9.45
N ILE A 38 13.08 27.95 9.96
CA ILE A 38 12.88 28.21 11.39
C ILE A 38 13.24 26.92 12.15
N PRO A 39 14.24 26.96 13.05
CA PRO A 39 14.59 25.79 13.84
C PRO A 39 13.38 25.36 14.65
N LEU A 40 13.03 24.07 14.57
CA LEU A 40 11.96 23.49 15.36
C LEU A 40 12.18 23.85 16.84
N SER A 41 11.13 24.36 17.48
CA SER A 41 11.22 24.70 18.90
C SER A 41 11.70 23.49 19.70
N TYR A 42 12.51 23.72 20.74
CA TYR A 42 12.99 22.65 21.62
C TYR A 42 11.83 21.78 22.14
N LEU A 43 10.69 22.39 22.44
CA LEU A 43 9.47 21.71 22.86
C LEU A 43 8.94 20.73 21.79
N ASN A 44 8.91 21.14 20.52
CA ASN A 44 8.49 20.27 19.42
C ASN A 44 9.45 19.09 19.24
N ILE A 45 10.76 19.36 19.24
CA ILE A 45 11.78 18.30 19.14
C ILE A 45 11.64 17.30 20.31
N TYR A 46 11.47 17.81 21.52
CA TYR A 46 11.27 16.98 22.72
C TYR A 46 9.98 16.14 22.63
N ARG A 47 8.85 16.74 22.22
CA ARG A 47 7.57 16.04 22.01
C ARG A 47 7.70 14.93 20.99
N THR A 48 8.25 15.22 19.81
CA THR A 48 8.47 14.22 18.75
C THR A 48 9.36 13.08 19.22
N ARG A 49 10.43 13.36 19.97
CA ARG A 49 11.28 12.30 20.56
C ARG A 49 10.52 11.43 21.56
N LYS A 50 9.66 12.03 22.39
CA LYS A 50 8.83 11.31 23.35
C LYS A 50 7.79 10.43 22.66
N GLU A 51 7.11 10.96 21.65
CA GLU A 51 6.14 10.24 20.81
C GLU A 51 6.81 9.08 20.08
N PHE A 52 7.99 9.28 19.50
CA PHE A 52 8.76 8.23 18.84
C PHE A 52 9.11 7.08 19.79
N LYS A 53 9.58 7.41 21.01
CA LYS A 53 9.86 6.40 22.05
C LYS A 53 8.59 5.65 22.46
N LEU A 54 7.47 6.35 22.62
CA LEU A 54 6.18 5.73 22.94
C LEU A 54 5.73 4.79 21.82
N MET A 55 5.78 5.23 20.56
CA MET A 55 5.43 4.41 19.40
C MET A 55 6.29 3.15 19.33
N LYS A 56 7.61 3.26 19.53
CA LYS A 56 8.52 2.10 19.59
C LYS A 56 8.16 1.14 20.71
N SER A 57 7.81 1.64 21.90
CA SER A 57 7.37 0.80 23.01
C SER A 57 6.06 0.06 22.71
N ILE A 58 5.08 0.75 22.12
CA ILE A 58 3.81 0.14 21.70
C ILE A 58 4.06 -0.94 20.66
N GLN A 59 4.83 -0.65 19.60
CA GLN A 59 5.19 -1.63 18.58
C GLN A 59 5.85 -2.87 19.17
N HIS A 60 6.80 -2.68 20.09
CA HIS A 60 7.47 -3.79 20.77
C HIS A 60 6.50 -4.65 21.58
N ARG A 61 5.59 -4.04 22.36
CA ARG A 61 4.58 -4.79 23.13
C ARG A 61 3.62 -5.55 22.23
N LEU A 62 3.15 -4.93 21.15
CA LEU A 62 2.26 -5.59 20.19
C LEU A 62 2.92 -6.83 19.58
N GLN A 63 4.20 -6.74 19.23
CA GLN A 63 4.97 -7.88 18.69
C GLN A 63 5.22 -8.96 19.74
N LYS A 64 5.68 -8.57 20.94
CA LYS A 64 6.01 -9.48 22.04
C LYS A 64 4.80 -10.32 22.46
N GLU A 65 3.66 -9.67 22.65
CA GLU A 65 2.41 -10.30 23.10
C GLU A 65 1.56 -10.84 21.93
N LYS A 66 2.09 -10.77 20.69
CA LYS A 66 1.43 -11.20 19.45
C LYS A 66 0.02 -10.62 19.26
N TYR A 67 -0.13 -9.33 19.54
CA TYR A 67 -1.35 -8.60 19.24
C TYR A 67 -1.39 -8.17 17.77
N ILE A 68 -2.58 -8.31 17.18
CA ILE A 68 -2.91 -7.87 15.83
C ILE A 68 -3.71 -6.58 15.93
N LEU A 69 -3.14 -5.50 15.41
CA LEU A 69 -3.80 -4.21 15.22
C LEU A 69 -4.35 -4.13 13.79
N ARG A 70 -5.67 -3.95 13.64
CA ARG A 70 -6.33 -3.82 12.33
C ARG A 70 -7.37 -2.71 12.35
N GLU A 71 -7.54 -2.06 11.22
CA GLU A 71 -8.68 -1.19 10.98
C GLU A 71 -9.96 -2.03 10.80
N THR A 72 -11.08 -1.49 11.26
CA THR A 72 -12.40 -2.15 11.17
C THR A 72 -13.14 -1.73 9.91
N ASP A 73 -13.97 -2.64 9.39
CA ASP A 73 -14.66 -2.51 8.08
C ASP A 73 -15.49 -1.23 7.90
N LYS A 74 -16.16 -0.73 8.94
CA LYS A 74 -17.20 0.31 8.81
C LYS A 74 -17.05 1.51 9.75
N SER A 75 -16.22 1.37 10.77
CA SER A 75 -16.24 2.28 11.92
C SER A 75 -15.02 3.20 11.99
N GLY A 76 -14.02 3.01 11.11
CA GLY A 76 -12.76 3.77 11.16
C GLY A 76 -11.99 3.62 12.49
N ILE A 77 -12.42 2.69 13.35
CA ILE A 77 -11.77 2.39 14.63
C ILE A 77 -10.76 1.26 14.44
N PHE A 78 -9.77 1.24 15.32
CA PHE A 78 -8.81 0.17 15.43
C PHE A 78 -9.31 -0.95 16.34
N HIS A 79 -9.08 -2.18 15.92
CA HIS A 79 -9.26 -3.37 16.72
C HIS A 79 -7.90 -3.94 17.11
N ILE A 80 -7.72 -4.22 18.40
CA ILE A 80 -6.58 -4.94 18.94
C ILE A 80 -7.10 -6.32 19.39
N GLY A 81 -6.53 -7.39 18.85
CA GLY A 81 -6.86 -8.76 19.28
C GLY A 81 -5.63 -9.65 19.32
N ASN A 82 -5.71 -10.80 19.99
CA ASN A 82 -4.60 -11.73 20.07
C ASN A 82 -4.51 -12.60 18.80
N SER A 83 -3.30 -12.89 18.32
CA SER A 83 -3.06 -13.83 17.23
C SER A 83 -3.75 -15.19 17.41
N ALA A 84 -3.75 -15.75 18.62
CA ALA A 84 -4.36 -17.05 18.92
C ALA A 84 -5.88 -17.05 18.66
N ASP A 85 -6.58 -15.95 18.96
CA ASP A 85 -8.01 -15.83 18.67
C ASP A 85 -8.28 -15.81 17.16
N TYR A 86 -7.39 -15.19 16.39
CA TYR A 86 -7.47 -15.18 14.94
C TYR A 86 -7.24 -16.57 14.36
N GLU A 87 -6.23 -17.29 14.84
CA GLU A 87 -5.95 -18.68 14.42
C GLU A 87 -7.14 -19.59 14.73
N LYS A 88 -7.67 -19.55 15.95
CA LYS A 88 -8.84 -20.34 16.35
C LYS A 88 -10.06 -20.06 15.47
N LYS A 89 -10.34 -18.78 15.18
CA LYS A 89 -11.45 -18.39 14.30
C LYS A 89 -11.20 -18.78 12.85
N THR A 90 -9.96 -18.75 12.39
CA THR A 90 -9.56 -19.19 11.05
C THR A 90 -9.83 -20.68 10.87
N GLU A 91 -9.41 -21.48 11.83
CA GLU A 91 -9.59 -22.93 11.81
C GLU A 91 -11.07 -23.32 11.90
N ALA A 92 -11.82 -22.67 12.80
CA ALA A 92 -13.27 -22.86 12.88
C ALA A 92 -13.98 -22.51 11.56
N TYR A 93 -13.54 -21.45 10.87
CA TYR A 93 -14.07 -21.09 9.56
C TYR A 93 -13.73 -22.14 8.49
N ARG A 94 -12.47 -22.62 8.47
CA ARG A 94 -12.00 -23.65 7.55
C ARG A 94 -12.80 -24.93 7.70
N GLN A 95 -12.93 -25.44 8.93
CA GLN A 95 -13.69 -26.66 9.23
C GLN A 95 -15.18 -26.52 8.89
N LYS A 96 -15.79 -25.36 9.21
CA LYS A 96 -17.21 -25.11 8.94
C LYS A 96 -17.54 -25.05 7.45
N THR A 97 -16.66 -24.49 6.64
CA THR A 97 -16.96 -24.21 5.22
C THR A 97 -16.38 -25.23 4.25
N GLY A 98 -15.30 -25.93 4.63
CA GLY A 98 -14.53 -26.78 3.70
C GLY A 98 -13.93 -26.01 2.52
N ALA A 99 -13.92 -24.68 2.56
CA ALA A 99 -13.59 -23.84 1.40
C ALA A 99 -12.09 -23.72 1.13
N TYR A 100 -11.25 -24.08 2.11
CA TYR A 100 -9.80 -23.92 2.03
C TYR A 100 -9.09 -25.19 2.51
N ILE A 101 -8.01 -25.54 1.81
CA ILE A 101 -7.08 -26.60 2.19
C ILE A 101 -5.74 -25.99 2.56
N GLU A 102 -5.04 -26.66 3.46
CA GLU A 102 -3.64 -26.33 3.73
C GLU A 102 -2.77 -26.84 2.57
N LEU A 103 -1.73 -26.09 2.24
CA LEU A 103 -0.79 -26.46 1.19
C LEU A 103 0.52 -26.91 1.83
N ASP A 104 1.08 -28.01 1.33
CA ASP A 104 2.34 -28.57 1.84
C ASP A 104 3.55 -27.68 1.54
N SER A 105 3.44 -26.77 0.57
CA SER A 105 4.52 -25.89 0.16
C SER A 105 4.00 -24.57 -0.39
N ASN A 106 4.87 -23.56 -0.48
CA ASN A 106 4.55 -22.24 -1.00
C ASN A 106 4.56 -22.24 -2.55
N PRO A 107 3.40 -22.09 -3.22
CA PRO A 107 3.34 -22.15 -4.69
C PRO A 107 3.73 -20.85 -5.41
N LEU A 108 4.17 -19.79 -4.70
CA LEU A 108 4.34 -18.44 -5.28
C LEU A 108 5.17 -18.44 -6.56
N TRP A 109 6.38 -18.99 -6.50
CA TRP A 109 7.32 -18.93 -7.61
C TRP A 109 6.91 -19.85 -8.75
N SER A 110 6.33 -21.03 -8.43
CA SER A 110 5.74 -21.91 -9.43
C SER A 110 4.62 -21.21 -10.22
N VAL A 111 3.73 -20.48 -9.53
CA VAL A 111 2.67 -19.71 -10.18
C VAL A 111 3.25 -18.52 -10.96
N PHE A 112 4.26 -17.84 -10.41
CA PHE A 112 4.93 -16.72 -11.05
C PHE A 112 5.57 -17.13 -12.38
N ASP A 113 6.35 -18.22 -12.39
CA ASP A 113 7.02 -18.72 -13.58
C ASP A 113 6.01 -19.17 -14.63
N LYS A 114 4.92 -19.85 -14.23
CA LYS A 114 3.82 -20.22 -15.12
C LYS A 114 3.17 -19.01 -15.79
N VAL A 115 2.97 -17.92 -15.05
CA VAL A 115 2.42 -16.68 -15.61
C VAL A 115 3.38 -16.06 -16.62
N ILE A 116 4.67 -15.99 -16.31
CA ILE A 116 5.68 -15.47 -17.24
C ILE A 116 5.72 -16.31 -18.53
N LEU A 117 5.76 -17.63 -18.39
CA LEU A 117 5.78 -18.56 -19.53
C LEU A 117 4.54 -18.37 -20.42
N LEU A 118 3.35 -18.30 -19.82
CA LEU A 118 2.10 -18.06 -20.53
C LEU A 118 2.15 -16.73 -21.30
N LEU A 119 2.53 -15.64 -20.65
CA LEU A 119 2.55 -14.32 -21.27
C LEU A 119 3.58 -14.21 -22.41
N ASN A 120 4.74 -14.83 -22.24
CA ASN A 120 5.76 -14.88 -23.29
C ASN A 120 5.32 -15.73 -24.48
N ASP A 121 4.64 -16.86 -24.24
CA ASP A 121 4.06 -17.69 -25.31
C ASP A 121 2.97 -16.94 -26.10
N LEU A 122 2.06 -16.24 -25.40
CA LEU A 122 1.06 -15.40 -26.06
C LEU A 122 1.70 -14.29 -26.90
N ARG A 123 2.82 -13.72 -26.43
CA ARG A 123 3.56 -12.70 -27.16
C ARG A 123 4.27 -13.27 -28.39
N SER A 124 4.92 -14.43 -28.28
CA SER A 124 5.64 -15.06 -29.39
C SER A 124 4.69 -15.46 -30.52
N LYS A 125 3.49 -15.94 -30.18
CA LYS A 125 2.40 -16.25 -31.11
C LYS A 125 1.65 -15.02 -31.63
N LYS A 126 2.05 -13.81 -31.24
CA LYS A 126 1.44 -12.53 -31.64
C LYS A 126 -0.03 -12.37 -31.23
N TYR A 127 -0.52 -13.11 -30.23
CA TYR A 127 -1.85 -12.93 -29.68
C TYR A 127 -1.99 -11.67 -28.81
N ILE A 128 -0.87 -11.18 -28.28
CA ILE A 128 -0.83 -9.93 -27.51
C ILE A 128 0.26 -8.98 -28.01
N LEU A 129 -0.01 -7.69 -27.89
CA LEU A 129 0.90 -6.58 -28.19
C LEU A 129 1.89 -6.37 -27.04
N SER A 130 3.04 -5.75 -27.34
CA SER A 130 4.09 -5.48 -26.35
C SER A 130 3.58 -4.67 -25.15
N TRP A 131 2.73 -3.66 -25.40
CA TRP A 131 2.16 -2.85 -24.32
C TRP A 131 1.17 -3.63 -23.45
N GLN A 132 0.46 -4.63 -24.00
CA GLN A 132 -0.44 -5.50 -23.25
C GLN A 132 0.37 -6.43 -22.34
N LEU A 133 1.45 -7.02 -22.87
CA LEU A 133 2.42 -7.79 -22.10
C LEU A 133 2.94 -7.00 -20.90
N GLY A 134 3.41 -5.77 -21.11
CA GLY A 134 3.93 -4.91 -20.04
C GLY A 134 2.91 -4.59 -18.94
N LYS A 135 1.61 -4.52 -19.26
CA LYS A 135 0.53 -4.32 -18.27
C LYS A 135 0.20 -5.58 -17.46
N MET A 136 0.34 -6.75 -18.07
CA MET A 136 -0.01 -8.03 -17.44
C MET A 136 1.15 -8.69 -16.71
N MET A 137 2.40 -8.35 -17.05
CA MET A 137 3.60 -8.95 -16.50
C MET A 137 3.68 -8.73 -14.97
N PRO A 138 3.84 -9.79 -14.16
CA PRO A 138 4.02 -9.63 -12.73
C PRO A 138 5.38 -9.03 -12.38
N LYS A 139 5.43 -8.29 -11.29
CA LYS A 139 6.67 -7.69 -10.75
C LYS A 139 7.22 -8.57 -9.63
N ARG A 140 8.47 -9.01 -9.77
CA ARG A 140 9.11 -9.95 -8.82
C ARG A 140 9.23 -9.36 -7.42
N GLU A 141 9.50 -8.06 -7.33
CA GLU A 141 9.77 -7.34 -6.09
C GLU A 141 8.52 -7.22 -5.19
N THR A 142 7.34 -7.30 -5.80
CA THR A 142 6.05 -7.13 -5.10
C THR A 142 5.20 -8.40 -5.10
N ALA A 143 5.65 -9.46 -5.76
CA ALA A 143 4.86 -10.68 -5.94
C ALA A 143 4.57 -11.34 -4.58
N GLN A 144 3.31 -11.66 -4.33
CA GLN A 144 2.88 -12.36 -3.11
C GLN A 144 1.74 -13.32 -3.41
N LEU A 145 1.57 -14.34 -2.57
CA LEU A 145 0.39 -15.22 -2.65
C LEU A 145 -0.85 -14.49 -2.16
N ALA A 146 -2.00 -14.96 -2.65
CA ALA A 146 -3.24 -14.65 -1.98
C ALA A 146 -3.18 -15.17 -0.55
N TYR A 147 -3.56 -14.33 0.40
CA TYR A 147 -3.64 -14.70 1.80
C TYR A 147 -5.05 -14.45 2.33
N LEU A 148 -5.49 -15.36 3.19
CA LEU A 148 -6.72 -15.20 3.94
C LEU A 148 -6.46 -14.22 5.09
N CYS A 149 -7.22 -13.15 5.13
CA CYS A 149 -7.23 -12.18 6.20
C CYS A 149 -8.61 -12.08 6.81
N PHE A 150 -8.65 -11.57 8.04
CA PHE A 150 -9.87 -11.45 8.79
C PHE A 150 -10.07 -10.00 9.23
N ILE A 151 -11.22 -9.43 8.89
CA ILE A 151 -11.60 -8.08 9.32
C ILE A 151 -12.65 -8.18 10.43
N PRO A 152 -12.39 -7.61 11.62
CA PRO A 152 -13.36 -7.60 12.72
C PRO A 152 -14.60 -6.76 12.39
N LYS A 153 -15.77 -7.27 12.77
CA LYS A 153 -17.06 -6.56 12.71
C LYS A 153 -17.51 -6.16 14.12
N PRO A 154 -16.97 -5.06 14.69
CA PRO A 154 -17.27 -4.64 16.06
C PRO A 154 -18.74 -4.27 16.29
N HIS A 155 -19.47 -3.92 15.22
CA HIS A 155 -20.90 -3.60 15.26
C HIS A 155 -21.82 -4.83 15.38
N LYS A 156 -21.27 -6.04 15.52
CA LYS A 156 -22.04 -7.28 15.71
C LYS A 156 -21.67 -7.93 17.04
N ALA A 157 -22.65 -8.52 17.72
CA ALA A 157 -22.43 -9.23 18.98
C ALA A 157 -21.33 -10.29 18.84
N GLY A 158 -20.41 -10.32 19.80
CA GLY A 158 -19.24 -11.23 19.80
C GLY A 158 -18.13 -10.87 18.79
N THR A 159 -18.22 -9.72 18.11
CA THR A 159 -17.22 -9.20 17.15
C THR A 159 -16.73 -10.29 16.18
N PRO A 160 -17.62 -10.85 15.34
CA PRO A 160 -17.26 -11.87 14.37
C PRO A 160 -16.26 -11.31 13.36
N LEU A 161 -15.40 -12.19 12.84
CA LEU A 161 -14.43 -11.84 11.81
C LEU A 161 -15.04 -12.10 10.42
N ARG A 162 -14.87 -11.16 9.47
CA ARG A 162 -15.14 -11.40 8.05
C ARG A 162 -13.88 -11.98 7.41
N PRO A 163 -13.92 -13.20 6.83
CA PRO A 163 -12.84 -13.69 5.98
C PRO A 163 -12.77 -12.86 4.69
N ILE A 164 -11.57 -12.52 4.26
CA ILE A 164 -11.27 -11.83 3.01
C ILE A 164 -10.02 -12.47 2.42
N VAL A 165 -10.10 -12.89 1.16
CA VAL A 165 -8.92 -13.32 0.42
C VAL A 165 -8.33 -12.10 -0.25
N SER A 166 -7.17 -11.65 0.24
CA SER A 166 -6.43 -10.57 -0.38
C SER A 166 -5.60 -11.14 -1.51
N SER A 167 -5.97 -10.84 -2.76
CA SER A 167 -5.23 -11.23 -3.98
C SER A 167 -4.35 -10.10 -4.53
N MET A 168 -4.03 -9.10 -3.71
CA MET A 168 -3.18 -7.99 -4.14
C MET A 168 -1.80 -8.52 -4.55
N ASN A 169 -1.26 -8.02 -5.65
CA ASN A 169 0.07 -8.36 -6.18
C ASN A 169 0.31 -9.88 -6.38
N MET A 170 -0.76 -10.66 -6.58
CA MET A 170 -0.58 -12.01 -7.10
C MET A 170 0.03 -11.96 -8.50
N PRO A 171 0.78 -13.00 -8.91
CA PRO A 171 1.32 -13.05 -10.26
C PRO A 171 0.24 -12.87 -11.35
N THR A 172 -1.00 -13.28 -11.07
CA THR A 172 -2.15 -13.17 -11.98
C THR A 172 -2.86 -11.81 -11.93
N THR A 173 -2.56 -10.91 -10.99
CA THR A 173 -3.30 -9.65 -10.80
C THR A 173 -3.27 -8.76 -12.05
N GLY A 174 -2.14 -8.69 -12.75
CA GLY A 174 -2.00 -7.90 -13.99
C GLY A 174 -2.94 -8.39 -15.09
N ILE A 175 -3.03 -9.71 -15.26
CA ILE A 175 -3.96 -10.36 -16.20
C ILE A 175 -5.41 -10.04 -15.80
N SER A 176 -5.78 -10.25 -14.53
CA SER A 176 -7.16 -9.97 -14.06
C SER A 176 -7.57 -8.52 -14.30
N LYS A 177 -6.70 -7.55 -13.98
CA LYS A 177 -6.97 -6.12 -14.23
C LYS A 177 -7.12 -5.80 -15.71
N PHE A 178 -6.31 -6.44 -16.55
CA PHE A 178 -6.36 -6.25 -17.99
C PHE A 178 -7.68 -6.78 -18.57
N LEU A 179 -8.08 -8.00 -18.18
CA LEU A 179 -9.35 -8.60 -18.61
C LEU A 179 -10.56 -7.82 -18.09
N ASP A 180 -10.54 -7.40 -16.83
CA ASP A 180 -11.62 -6.59 -16.25
C ASP A 180 -11.84 -5.29 -17.03
N LYS A 181 -10.74 -4.65 -17.48
CA LYS A 181 -10.83 -3.46 -18.33
C LYS A 181 -11.48 -3.73 -19.68
N ILE A 182 -11.30 -4.91 -20.26
CA ILE A 182 -11.90 -5.31 -21.55
C ILE A 182 -13.36 -5.69 -21.37
N ILE A 183 -13.71 -6.36 -20.28
CA ILE A 183 -15.08 -6.84 -20.04
C ILE A 183 -16.01 -5.70 -19.64
N ARG A 184 -15.49 -4.70 -18.90
CA ARG A 184 -16.27 -3.53 -18.46
C ARG A 184 -16.31 -2.38 -19.47
N SER A 185 -15.54 -2.46 -20.55
CA SER A 185 -15.59 -1.49 -21.67
C SER A 185 -16.66 -1.89 -22.67
#